data_AF-A0A497K8R5-F1
#
_entry.id   AF-A0A497K8R5-F1
#
_cell.length_a   1.000
_cell.length_b   1.000
_cell.length_c   1.000
_cell.angle_alpha   90.00
_cell.angle_beta   90.00
_cell.angle_gamma   90.00
#
_symmetry.space_group_name_H-M   'P 1'
#
loop_
_entity.id
_entity.type
_entity.pdbx_description
1 polymer ?
#
loop_
_entity_poly.entity_id
_entity_poly.type
_entity_poly.pdbx_seq_one_letter_code
_entity_poly.pdbx_strand_id
1 'polypeptide(L)'
;MAFMNNYRKGWALRCIREAKAEFQAAKKMPSLAPSLIVEALRKAQFAIYYSLGDPASIERIVKSISSDGHGVKDPILKCLVEIDEMMEFISELPESERGRALRHVNELIQIASEIVELFTGEKA
;
A
#
# COMPACT_ATOMS: atom_id res chain seq x y z
N MET A 1 -13.78 7.99 -21.40
CA MET A 1 -14.15 6.68 -20.83
C MET A 1 -13.48 6.57 -19.47
N ALA A 2 -14.20 6.84 -18.38
CA ALA A 2 -13.61 6.78 -17.05
C ALA A 2 -13.51 5.30 -16.64
N PHE A 3 -12.30 4.75 -16.72
CA PHE A 3 -11.98 3.37 -16.29
C PHE A 3 -12.30 3.15 -14.79
N MET A 4 -12.51 4.23 -14.03
CA MET A 4 -12.76 4.24 -12.60
C MET A 4 -14.01 5.07 -12.27
N ASN A 5 -14.89 4.52 -11.43
CA ASN A 5 -16.03 5.27 -10.91
C ASN A 5 -15.60 6.26 -9.81
N ASN A 6 -16.42 7.29 -9.55
CA ASN A 6 -16.12 8.33 -8.58
C ASN A 6 -15.93 7.79 -7.15
N TYR A 7 -16.60 6.68 -6.81
CA TYR A 7 -16.45 6.04 -5.50
C TYR A 7 -15.02 5.52 -5.30
N ARG A 8 -14.52 4.68 -6.22
CA ARG A 8 -13.16 4.15 -6.18
C ARG A 8 -12.12 5.25 -6.25
N LYS A 9 -12.35 6.24 -7.11
CA LYS A 9 -11.48 7.42 -7.23
C LYS A 9 -11.36 8.18 -5.91
N GLY A 10 -12.49 8.46 -5.25
CA GLY A 10 -12.51 9.14 -3.97
C GLY A 10 -11.78 8.37 -2.88
N TRP A 11 -11.97 7.04 -2.83
CA TRP A 11 -11.27 6.17 -1.88
C TRP A 11 -9.77 6.09 -2.15
N ALA A 12 -9.34 5.91 -3.41
CA ALA A 12 -7.93 5.88 -3.77
C ALA A 12 -7.20 7.17 -3.34
N LEU A 13 -7.77 8.33 -3.67
CA LEU A 13 -7.24 9.64 -3.28
C LEU A 13 -7.24 9.86 -1.76
N ARG A 14 -8.27 9.39 -1.06
CA ARG A 14 -8.34 9.47 0.40
C ARG A 14 -7.26 8.61 1.05
N CYS A 15 -7.17 7.35 0.67
CA CYS A 15 -6.24 6.39 1.24
C CYS A 15 -4.79 6.86 1.09
N ILE A 16 -4.41 7.39 -0.08
CA ILE A 16 -3.03 7.85 -0.27
C ILE A 16 -2.71 9.12 0.54
N ARG A 17 -3.69 10.02 0.76
CA ARG A 17 -3.52 11.18 1.66
C ARG A 17 -3.36 10.74 3.11
N GLU A 18 -4.17 9.79 3.56
CA GLU A 18 -4.07 9.20 4.90
C GLU A 18 -2.70 8.53 5.09
N ALA A 19 -2.25 7.73 4.12
CA ALA A 19 -0.94 7.09 4.15
C ALA A 19 0.21 8.10 4.34
N LYS A 20 0.18 9.20 3.57
CA LYS A 20 1.16 10.29 3.71
C LYS A 20 1.10 10.94 5.09
N ALA A 21 -0.10 11.18 5.62
CA ALA A 21 -0.28 11.80 6.94
C ALA A 21 0.25 10.90 8.06
N GLU A 22 -0.09 9.62 8.04
CA GLU A 22 0.35 8.63 9.03
C GLU A 22 1.88 8.42 8.97
N PHE A 23 2.46 8.36 7.77
CA PHE A 23 3.90 8.29 7.60
C PHE A 23 4.63 9.52 8.17
N GLN A 24 4.10 10.73 7.93
CA GLN A 24 4.66 11.95 8.51
C GLN A 24 4.53 11.98 10.04
N ALA A 25 3.43 11.46 10.58
CA ALA A 25 3.26 11.31 12.02
C ALA A 25 4.27 10.31 12.60
N ALA A 26 4.48 9.16 11.94
CA ALA A 26 5.46 8.16 12.36
C ALA A 26 6.88 8.72 12.46
N LYS A 27 7.28 9.61 11.53
CA LYS A 27 8.59 10.28 11.57
C LYS A 27 8.74 11.23 12.75
N LYS A 28 7.64 11.84 13.22
CA LYS A 28 7.63 12.85 14.29
C LYS A 28 7.38 12.27 15.67
N MET A 29 6.80 11.08 15.76
CA MET A 29 6.35 10.45 17.01
C MET A 29 6.99 9.07 17.17
N PRO A 30 8.23 8.97 17.70
CA PRO A 30 8.97 7.71 17.78
C PRO A 30 8.24 6.59 18.53
N SER A 31 7.48 6.92 19.58
CA SER A 31 6.74 5.95 20.40
C SER A 31 5.50 5.35 19.70
N LEU A 32 4.93 6.05 18.71
CA LEU A 32 3.80 5.59 17.91
C LEU A 32 4.23 5.13 16.51
N ALA A 33 5.53 5.22 16.20
CA ALA A 33 6.04 4.95 14.88
C ALA A 33 5.70 3.54 14.38
N PRO A 34 5.83 2.45 15.17
CA PRO A 34 5.54 1.10 14.67
C PRO A 34 4.10 0.94 14.15
N SER A 35 3.11 1.38 14.93
CA SER A 35 1.70 1.29 14.51
C SER A 35 1.40 2.22 13.33
N LEU A 36 1.92 3.45 13.35
CA LEU A 36 1.71 4.41 12.26
C LEU A 36 2.38 3.99 10.94
N ILE A 37 3.51 3.29 10.99
CA ILE A 37 4.18 2.72 9.81
C ILE A 37 3.30 1.65 9.17
N VAL A 38 2.74 0.75 9.97
CA VAL A 38 1.86 -0.33 9.50
C VAL A 38 0.55 0.24 8.93
N GLU A 39 -0.05 1.23 9.59
CA GLU A 39 -1.25 1.89 9.05
C GLU A 39 -0.95 2.61 7.73
N ALA A 40 0.15 3.38 7.67
CA ALA A 40 0.54 4.07 6.44
C ALA A 40 0.74 3.10 5.27
N LEU A 41 1.35 1.96 5.54
CA LEU A 41 1.54 0.88 4.57
C LEU A 41 0.19 0.31 4.10
N ARG A 42 -0.73 0.03 5.02
CA ARG A 42 -2.08 -0.48 4.71
C ARG A 42 -2.89 0.50 3.88
N LYS A 43 -2.82 1.79 4.20
CA LYS A 43 -3.49 2.83 3.43
C LYS A 43 -2.90 2.97 2.03
N ALA A 44 -1.58 2.84 1.87
CA ALA A 44 -0.95 2.82 0.56
C ALA A 44 -1.40 1.61 -0.27
N GLN A 45 -1.44 0.40 0.31
CA GLN A 45 -1.94 -0.81 -0.33
C GLN A 45 -3.40 -0.66 -0.78
N PHE A 46 -4.28 -0.13 0.09
CA PHE A 46 -5.66 0.12 -0.30
C PHE A 46 -5.79 1.15 -1.42
N ALA A 47 -4.96 2.19 -1.43
CA ALA A 47 -4.96 3.17 -2.53
C ALA A 47 -4.66 2.50 -3.88
N ILE A 48 -3.71 1.56 -3.91
CA ILE A 48 -3.40 0.74 -5.09
C ILE A 48 -4.61 -0.12 -5.47
N TYR A 49 -5.20 -0.83 -4.51
CA TYR A 49 -6.31 -1.74 -4.79
C TYR A 49 -7.55 -1.01 -5.33
N TYR A 50 -7.92 0.13 -4.76
CA TYR A 50 -9.00 0.97 -5.28
C TYR A 50 -8.67 1.55 -6.67
N SER A 51 -7.38 1.77 -6.97
CA SER A 51 -6.96 2.24 -8.28
C SER A 51 -7.08 1.16 -9.35
N LEU A 52 -6.72 -0.07 -9.02
CA LEU A 52 -6.70 -1.20 -9.96
C LEU A 52 -8.07 -1.85 -10.14
N GLY A 53 -8.93 -1.86 -9.11
CA GLY A 53 -10.12 -2.69 -9.13
C GLY A 53 -11.03 -2.57 -7.92
N ASP A 54 -11.68 -3.68 -7.60
CA ASP A 54 -12.41 -3.85 -6.34
C ASP A 54 -11.44 -4.41 -5.28
N PRO A 55 -11.21 -3.71 -4.16
CA PRO A 55 -10.21 -4.14 -3.18
C PRO A 55 -10.48 -5.51 -2.57
N ALA A 56 -11.73 -5.84 -2.26
CA ALA A 56 -12.07 -7.13 -1.69
C ALA A 56 -11.77 -8.28 -2.65
N SER A 57 -11.94 -8.04 -3.96
CA SER A 57 -11.60 -9.00 -4.99
C SER A 57 -10.09 -9.15 -5.18
N ILE A 58 -9.36 -8.04 -5.21
CA ILE A 58 -7.89 -8.07 -5.32
C ILE A 58 -7.27 -8.76 -4.10
N GLU A 59 -7.69 -8.39 -2.90
CA GLU A 59 -7.18 -8.98 -1.65
C GLU A 59 -7.40 -10.49 -1.62
N ARG A 60 -8.57 -10.97 -2.06
CA ARG A 60 -8.85 -12.41 -2.16
C ARG A 60 -7.90 -13.12 -3.12
N ILE A 61 -7.63 -12.51 -4.28
CA ILE A 61 -6.72 -13.09 -5.29
C ILE A 61 -5.30 -13.15 -4.71
N VAL A 62 -4.81 -12.05 -4.14
CA VAL A 62 -3.47 -11.98 -3.54
C VAL A 62 -3.30 -13.04 -2.45
N LYS A 63 -4.23 -13.11 -1.49
CA LYS A 63 -4.19 -14.11 -0.39
C LYS A 63 -4.23 -15.55 -0.87
N SER A 64 -5.01 -15.84 -1.93
CA SER A 64 -5.07 -17.20 -2.48
C SER A 64 -3.74 -17.64 -3.06
N ILE A 65 -2.99 -16.71 -3.67
CA ILE A 65 -1.73 -17.00 -4.35
C ILE A 65 -0.58 -17.12 -3.36
N SER A 66 -0.52 -16.25 -2.35
CA SER A 66 0.48 -16.35 -1.29
C SER A 66 0.40 -17.70 -0.55
N SER A 67 -0.79 -18.31 -0.49
CA SER A 67 -1.01 -19.61 0.17
C SER A 67 -0.60 -20.81 -0.67
N ASP A 68 -0.60 -20.70 -2.01
CA ASP A 68 -0.42 -21.83 -2.93
C ASP A 68 1.06 -22.12 -3.27
N GLY A 69 2.00 -21.25 -2.87
CA GLY A 69 3.45 -21.48 -3.00
C GLY A 69 3.98 -21.59 -4.44
N HIS A 70 3.14 -21.31 -5.44
CA HIS A 70 3.51 -21.35 -6.84
C HIS A 70 4.16 -20.02 -7.28
N GLY A 71 5.24 -20.10 -8.07
CA GLY A 71 5.90 -18.91 -8.62
C GLY A 71 4.94 -18.07 -9.48
N VAL A 72 4.65 -16.85 -9.04
CA VAL A 72 3.76 -15.92 -9.74
C VAL A 72 4.43 -15.45 -11.04
N LYS A 73 3.85 -15.83 -12.19
CA LYS A 73 4.37 -15.47 -13.52
C LYS A 73 3.94 -14.08 -13.98
N ASP A 74 2.74 -13.67 -13.58
CA ASP A 74 2.23 -12.36 -13.94
C ASP A 74 2.92 -11.27 -13.10
N PRO A 75 3.58 -10.28 -13.74
CA PRO A 75 4.40 -9.30 -13.03
C PRO A 75 3.56 -8.35 -12.17
N ILE A 76 2.32 -8.05 -12.55
CA ILE A 76 1.43 -7.18 -11.77
C ILE A 76 1.02 -7.93 -10.50
N LEU A 77 0.61 -9.17 -10.66
CA LEU A 77 0.20 -10.03 -9.56
C LEU A 77 1.35 -10.31 -8.60
N LYS A 78 2.56 -10.52 -9.13
CA LYS A 78 3.77 -10.66 -8.32
C LYS A 78 4.04 -9.41 -7.48
N CYS A 79 3.92 -8.22 -8.08
CA CYS A 79 4.08 -6.96 -7.35
C CYS A 79 3.04 -6.81 -6.22
N LEU A 80 1.77 -7.19 -6.46
CA LEU A 80 0.74 -7.12 -5.42
C LEU A 80 0.98 -8.09 -4.26
N VAL A 81 1.49 -9.28 -4.55
CA VAL A 81 1.91 -10.26 -3.53
C VAL A 81 3.10 -9.74 -2.73
N GLU A 82 4.13 -9.20 -3.38
CA GLU A 82 5.30 -8.61 -2.70
C GLU A 82 4.91 -7.45 -1.79
N ILE A 83 3.91 -6.64 -2.18
CA ILE A 83 3.37 -5.57 -1.32
C ILE A 83 2.67 -6.14 -0.07
N ASP A 84 1.94 -7.25 -0.22
CA ASP A 84 1.25 -7.92 0.89
C ASP A 84 2.25 -8.56 1.86
N GLU A 85 3.25 -9.27 1.34
CA GLU A 85 4.35 -9.85 2.12
C GLU A 85 5.16 -8.77 2.86
N MET A 86 5.32 -7.59 2.26
CA MET A 86 5.98 -6.46 2.94
C MET A 86 5.22 -6.01 4.19
N MET A 87 3.91 -6.24 4.28
CA MET A 87 3.14 -5.95 5.49
C MET A 87 3.52 -6.86 6.66
N GLU A 88 3.69 -8.16 6.38
CA GLU A 88 4.16 -9.12 7.36
C GLU A 88 5.60 -8.79 7.78
N PHE A 89 6.48 -8.57 6.80
CA PHE A 89 7.87 -8.20 7.04
C PHE A 89 8.01 -6.95 7.93
N ILE A 90 7.30 -5.86 7.62
CA ILE A 90 7.35 -4.61 8.39
C ILE A 90 6.81 -4.80 9.81
N SER A 91 5.81 -5.66 9.99
CA SER A 91 5.21 -5.93 11.31
C SER A 91 6.14 -6.76 12.21
N GLU A 92 7.03 -7.56 11.63
CA GLU A 92 8.01 -8.39 12.33
C GLU A 92 9.37 -7.70 12.55
N LEU A 93 9.62 -6.57 11.88
CA LEU A 93 10.89 -5.85 12.01
C LEU A 93 11.10 -5.33 13.45
N PRO A 94 12.29 -5.54 14.03
CA PRO A 94 12.62 -4.99 15.35
C PRO A 94 12.73 -3.47 15.30
N GLU A 95 12.47 -2.80 16.42
CA GLU A 95 12.54 -1.32 16.51
C GLU A 95 13.91 -0.75 16.10
N SER A 96 14.98 -1.52 16.28
CA SER A 96 16.34 -1.16 15.84
C SER A 96 16.43 -0.97 14.32
N GLU A 97 15.56 -1.61 13.54
CA GLU A 97 15.47 -1.49 12.09
C GLU A 97 14.41 -0.50 11.60
N ARG A 98 13.84 0.32 12.49
CA ARG A 98 12.83 1.34 12.15
C ARG A 98 13.23 2.25 10.99
N GLY A 99 14.51 2.63 10.89
CA GLY A 99 15.00 3.46 9.78
C GLY A 99 14.87 2.77 8.42
N ARG A 100 15.01 1.45 8.38
CA ARG A 100 14.79 0.62 7.18
C ARG A 100 13.29 0.52 6.87
N ALA A 101 12.46 0.26 7.88
CA ALA A 101 11.00 0.23 7.73
C ALA A 101 10.44 1.54 7.15
N LEU A 102 10.87 2.70 7.68
CA LEU A 102 10.46 4.01 7.17
C LEU A 102 10.86 4.23 5.71
N ARG A 103 12.00 3.70 5.28
CA ARG A 103 12.47 3.83 3.89
C ARG A 103 11.57 3.03 2.94
N HIS A 104 11.32 1.76 3.26
CA HIS A 104 10.47 0.89 2.45
C HIS A 104 9.03 1.41 2.36
N VAL A 105 8.45 1.86 3.47
CA VAL A 105 7.11 2.46 3.46
C VAL A 105 7.07 3.75 2.64
N ASN A 106 8.11 4.59 2.72
CA ASN A 106 8.17 5.79 1.89
C ASN A 106 8.21 5.46 0.40
N GLU A 107 9.03 4.49 -0.01
CA GLU A 107 9.13 4.03 -1.40
C GLU A 107 7.77 3.53 -1.90
N LEU A 108 7.07 2.72 -1.11
CA LEU A 108 5.73 2.26 -1.49
C LEU A 108 4.71 3.40 -1.59
N ILE A 109 4.74 4.38 -0.68
CA ILE A 109 3.84 5.54 -0.74
C ILE A 109 4.08 6.35 -2.02
N GLN A 110 5.33 6.44 -2.50
CA GLN A 110 5.60 7.09 -3.79
C GLN A 110 5.02 6.29 -4.95
N ILE A 111 5.29 4.98 -5.00
CA ILE A 111 4.73 4.08 -6.04
C ILE A 111 3.20 4.13 -6.03
N ALA A 112 2.57 4.04 -4.86
CA ALA A 112 1.13 4.14 -4.70
C ALA A 112 0.59 5.51 -5.17
N SER A 113 1.31 6.60 -4.91
CA SER A 113 0.93 7.93 -5.42
C SER A 113 0.98 8.00 -6.95
N GLU A 114 2.02 7.45 -7.56
CA GLU A 114 2.16 7.40 -9.02
C GLU A 114 1.04 6.57 -9.66
N ILE A 115 0.68 5.43 -9.06
CA ILE A 115 -0.45 4.60 -9.51
C ILE A 115 -1.77 5.37 -9.38
N VAL A 116 -2.03 6.01 -8.24
CA VAL A 116 -3.26 6.79 -8.05
C VAL A 116 -3.33 7.93 -9.07
N GLU A 117 -2.23 8.65 -9.31
CA GLU A 117 -2.18 9.74 -10.29
C GLU A 117 -2.45 9.22 -11.71
N LEU A 118 -1.82 8.10 -12.09
CA LEU A 118 -2.00 7.48 -13.40
C LEU A 118 -3.46 7.09 -13.67
N PHE A 119 -4.15 6.54 -12.67
CA PHE A 119 -5.50 6.03 -12.83
C PHE A 119 -6.61 7.07 -12.58
N THR A 120 -6.33 8.12 -11.80
CA THR A 120 -7.31 9.16 -11.45
C THR A 120 -7.15 10.47 -12.21
N GLY A 121 -5.96 10.72 -12.77
CA GLY A 121 -5.55 11.99 -13.36
C GLY A 121 -5.34 13.12 -12.34
N GLU A 122 -5.34 12.82 -11.04
CA GLU A 122 -5.24 13.80 -9.96
C GLU A 122 -4.03 13.53 -9.06
N LYS A 123 -3.34 14.61 -8.66
CA LYS A 123 -2.31 14.55 -7.62
C LYS A 123 -2.96 14.57 -6.25
N ALA A 124 -2.48 13.68 -5.38
CA ALA A 124 -3.03 13.47 -4.04
C ALA A 124 -2.08 13.89 -2.93
#